data_AF-A0A347APN7-F1
#
_entry.id   AF-A0A347APN7-F1
#
_cell.length_a   1.000
_cell.length_b   1.000
_cell.length_c   1.000
_cell.angle_alpha   90.00
_cell.angle_beta   90.00
_cell.angle_gamma   90.00
#
_symmetry.space_group_name_H-M   'P 1'
#
loop_
_entity.id
_entity.type
_entity.pdbx_description
1 polymer ?
#
loop_
_entity_poly.entity_id
_entity_poly.type
_entity_poly.pdbx_seq_one_letter_code
_entity_poly.pdbx_strand_id
1 'polypeptide(L)'
;MLKKLKVKDVMSHEVVTVPPTEDVVFAFEKLMKHKISSLPVVNDDEKLVGIVTATDLGHNLILDKYELGTTVGEVMVQQVIYVSPEDNLVTAVRKMHEYGSDDGIINQLLVLDNHELVGIVSDGDIISSLEV
;
A
#
# COMPACT_ATOMS: atom_id res chain seq x y z
N MET A 1 6.68 -24.01 4.57
CA MET A 1 7.27 -22.82 5.21
C MET A 1 6.25 -21.68 5.29
N LEU A 2 5.80 -21.15 4.15
CA LEU A 2 4.84 -20.02 4.07
C LEU A 2 3.54 -20.16 4.89
N LYS A 3 3.01 -21.38 5.07
CA LYS A 3 1.80 -21.63 5.90
C LYS A 3 2.03 -21.46 7.42
N LYS A 4 3.28 -21.44 7.88
CA LYS A 4 3.65 -21.32 9.31
C LYS A 4 4.10 -19.91 9.69
N LEU A 5 4.70 -19.18 8.75
CA LEU A 5 5.09 -17.78 8.93
C LEU A 5 3.86 -16.88 8.91
N LYS A 6 3.84 -15.89 9.80
CA LYS A 6 2.79 -14.89 9.88
C LYS A 6 3.24 -13.61 9.18
N VAL A 7 2.27 -12.80 8.74
CA VAL A 7 2.53 -11.50 8.11
C VAL A 7 3.37 -10.61 9.00
N LYS A 8 3.09 -10.57 10.31
CA LYS A 8 3.88 -9.78 11.28
C LYS A 8 5.35 -10.15 11.37
N ASP A 9 5.72 -11.36 10.96
CA ASP A 9 7.10 -11.84 11.03
C ASP A 9 7.94 -11.28 9.86
N VAL A 10 7.31 -10.72 8.83
CA VAL A 10 7.96 -10.24 7.60
C VAL A 10 7.61 -8.80 7.22
N MET A 11 6.51 -8.24 7.73
CA MET A 11 6.02 -6.92 7.33
C MET A 11 6.97 -5.80 7.76
N SER A 12 6.94 -4.69 7.02
CA SER A 12 7.54 -3.42 7.45
C SER A 12 6.59 -2.69 8.41
N HIS A 13 7.12 -2.27 9.56
CA HIS A 13 6.36 -1.54 10.59
C HIS A 13 6.41 -0.02 10.42
N GLU A 14 7.45 0.51 9.78
CA GLU A 14 7.57 1.95 9.51
C GLU A 14 6.76 2.30 8.27
N VAL A 15 5.51 2.70 8.49
CA VAL A 15 4.59 3.02 7.40
C VAL A 15 4.61 4.52 7.14
N VAL A 16 5.14 4.91 6.00
CA VAL A 16 5.07 6.31 5.53
C VAL A 16 3.68 6.57 4.99
N THR A 17 3.03 7.62 5.49
CA THR A 17 1.65 7.95 5.13
C THR A 17 1.50 9.35 4.54
N VAL A 18 0.29 9.65 4.06
CA VAL A 18 -0.06 10.93 3.45
C VAL A 18 -1.49 11.35 3.83
N PRO A 19 -1.76 12.65 4.07
CA PRO A 19 -3.13 13.12 4.27
C PRO A 19 -3.91 13.18 2.95
N PRO A 20 -5.25 13.07 2.96
CA PRO A 20 -6.06 13.17 1.75
C PRO A 20 -5.99 14.54 1.09
N THR A 21 -5.59 15.58 1.82
CA THR A 21 -5.46 16.96 1.32
C THR A 21 -4.11 17.23 0.63
N GLU A 22 -3.16 16.29 0.70
CA GLU A 22 -1.86 16.45 0.03
C GLU A 22 -2.05 16.50 -1.48
N ASP A 23 -1.22 17.31 -2.14
CA ASP A 23 -1.15 17.33 -3.61
C ASP A 23 -0.53 16.02 -4.13
N VAL A 24 -1.11 15.47 -5.21
CA VAL A 24 -0.62 14.23 -5.83
C VAL A 24 0.83 14.32 -6.32
N VAL A 25 1.32 15.50 -6.70
CA VAL A 25 2.71 15.72 -7.11
C VAL A 25 3.64 15.55 -5.91
N PHE A 26 3.31 16.12 -4.75
CA PHE A 26 4.10 15.96 -3.53
C PHE A 26 3.98 14.56 -2.94
N ALA A 27 2.82 13.92 -3.07
CA ALA A 27 2.67 12.50 -2.73
C ALA A 27 3.55 11.61 -3.62
N PHE A 28 3.62 11.89 -4.92
CA PHE A 28 4.53 11.20 -5.84
C PHE A 28 6.00 11.44 -5.52
N GLU A 29 6.39 12.67 -5.19
CA GLU A 29 7.75 12.98 -4.72
C GLU A 29 8.10 12.19 -3.45
N LYS A 30 7.17 12.09 -2.48
CA LYS A 30 7.34 11.31 -1.25
C LYS A 30 7.59 9.82 -1.58
N LEU A 31 6.82 9.23 -2.49
CA LEU A 31 7.06 7.86 -2.96
C LEU A 31 8.49 7.67 -3.50
N MET A 32 8.94 8.57 -4.37
CA MET A 32 10.26 8.50 -4.99
C MET A 32 11.40 8.70 -3.97
N LYS A 33 11.25 9.68 -3.06
CA LYS A 33 12.23 9.99 -2.02
C LYS A 33 12.42 8.82 -1.06
N HIS A 34 11.32 8.20 -0.64
CA HIS A 34 11.34 7.08 0.31
C HIS A 34 11.57 5.72 -0.38
N LYS A 35 11.57 5.67 -1.72
CA LYS A 35 11.72 4.44 -2.52
C LYS A 35 10.68 3.38 -2.19
N ILE A 36 9.45 3.83 -1.97
CA ILE A 36 8.30 2.98 -1.64
C ILE A 36 7.27 3.05 -2.77
N SER A 37 6.47 1.99 -2.89
CA SER A 37 5.55 1.81 -4.02
C SER A 37 4.11 2.21 -3.73
N SER A 38 3.75 2.46 -2.46
CA SER A 38 2.45 3.03 -2.07
C SER A 38 2.55 3.93 -0.86
N LEU A 39 1.51 4.76 -0.69
CA LEU A 39 1.25 5.55 0.50
C LEU A 39 -0.16 5.24 1.00
N PRO A 40 -0.31 4.73 2.22
CA PRO A 40 -1.59 4.72 2.90
C PRO A 40 -2.03 6.15 3.19
N VAL A 41 -3.31 6.42 2.95
CA VAL A 41 -3.91 7.73 3.16
C VAL A 41 -4.60 7.73 4.52
N VAL A 42 -4.22 8.68 5.37
CA VAL A 42 -4.73 8.80 6.75
C VAL A 42 -5.35 10.18 6.93
N ASN A 43 -6.52 10.26 7.55
CA ASN A 43 -7.14 11.54 7.86
C ASN A 43 -6.57 12.16 9.15
N ASP A 44 -7.09 13.34 9.53
CA ASP A 44 -6.65 14.07 10.73
C ASP A 44 -6.90 13.33 12.05
N ASP A 45 -7.77 12.31 12.05
CA ASP A 45 -8.04 11.43 13.20
C ASP A 45 -7.12 10.19 13.21
N GLU A 46 -6.06 10.17 12.39
CA GLU A 46 -5.16 9.02 12.19
C GLU A 46 -5.87 7.75 11.69
N LYS A 47 -7.04 7.88 11.07
CA LYS A 47 -7.76 6.75 10.46
C LYS A 47 -7.35 6.55 9.01
N LEU A 48 -7.04 5.30 8.66
CA LEU A 48 -6.84 4.90 7.28
C LEU A 48 -8.13 5.13 6.48
N VAL A 49 -8.02 5.90 5.40
CA VAL A 49 -9.15 6.25 4.51
C VAL A 49 -8.93 5.85 3.06
N GLY A 50 -7.72 5.40 2.69
CA GLY A 50 -7.44 4.91 1.36
C GLY A 50 -5.97 4.58 1.12
N ILE A 51 -5.62 4.37 -0.14
CA ILE A 51 -4.24 4.13 -0.60
C ILE A 51 -4.02 4.76 -1.98
N VAL A 52 -2.80 5.22 -2.23
CA VAL A 52 -2.31 5.59 -3.57
C VAL A 52 -1.02 4.85 -3.89
N THR A 53 -0.79 4.55 -5.17
CA THR A 53 0.41 3.83 -5.62
C THR A 53 1.27 4.69 -6.53
N ALA A 54 2.57 4.40 -6.56
CA ALA A 54 3.52 5.09 -7.45
C ALA A 54 3.19 4.85 -8.92
N THR A 55 2.71 3.66 -9.27
CA THR A 55 2.29 3.33 -10.64
C THR A 55 1.12 4.21 -11.06
N ASP A 56 0.07 4.30 -10.23
CA ASP A 56 -1.14 5.05 -10.57
C ASP A 56 -0.86 6.56 -10.63
N LEU A 57 -0.19 7.11 -9.62
CA LEU A 57 0.12 8.53 -9.60
C LEU A 57 1.06 8.90 -10.76
N GLY A 58 2.15 8.16 -10.95
CA GLY A 58 3.12 8.44 -12.01
C GLY A 58 2.50 8.33 -13.40
N HIS A 59 1.74 7.28 -13.68
CA HIS A 59 1.08 7.09 -14.97
C HIS A 59 0.09 8.22 -15.29
N ASN A 60 -0.74 8.61 -14.33
CA ASN A 60 -1.75 9.65 -14.56
C ASN A 60 -1.18 11.07 -14.56
N LEU A 61 -0.06 11.33 -13.86
CA LEU A 61 0.71 12.57 -13.99
C LEU A 61 1.33 12.70 -15.39
N ILE A 62 1.89 11.61 -15.95
CA ILE A 62 2.48 11.62 -17.30
C ILE A 62 1.44 11.86 -18.39
N LEU A 63 0.20 11.41 -18.17
CA LEU A 63 -0.91 11.59 -19.11
C LEU A 63 -1.65 12.91 -18.92
N ASP A 64 -1.13 13.82 -18.08
CA ASP A 64 -1.78 15.09 -17.71
C ASP A 64 -3.22 14.91 -17.20
N LYS A 65 -3.55 13.74 -16.63
CA LYS A 65 -4.85 13.45 -16.01
C LYS A 65 -4.92 13.99 -14.59
N TYR A 66 -3.76 14.02 -13.92
CA TYR A 66 -3.56 14.65 -12.62
C TYR A 66 -2.65 15.86 -12.82
N GLU A 67 -3.01 16.96 -12.18
CA GLU A 67 -2.29 18.23 -12.30
C GLU A 67 -1.99 18.81 -10.92
N LEU A 68 -1.18 19.87 -10.88
CA LEU A 68 -0.94 20.60 -9.63
C LEU A 68 -2.28 21.13 -9.08
N GLY A 69 -2.56 20.81 -7.82
CA GLY A 69 -3.82 21.08 -7.15
C GLY A 69 -4.75 19.86 -7.05
N THR A 70 -4.55 18.81 -7.86
CA THR A 70 -5.26 17.53 -7.66
C THR A 70 -4.82 16.93 -6.33
N THR A 71 -5.79 16.58 -5.48
CA THR A 71 -5.51 16.06 -4.14
C THR A 71 -5.49 14.54 -4.10
N VAL A 72 -4.72 13.97 -3.17
CA VAL A 72 -4.68 12.53 -2.92
C VAL A 72 -6.08 11.96 -2.67
N GLY A 73 -6.93 12.68 -1.92
CA GLY A 73 -8.28 12.25 -1.59
C GLY A 73 -9.21 12.11 -2.80
N GLU A 74 -8.96 12.85 -3.88
CA GLU A 74 -9.73 12.76 -5.12
C GLU A 74 -9.42 11.51 -5.94
N VAL A 75 -8.20 10.96 -5.77
CA VAL A 75 -7.68 9.88 -6.62
C VAL A 75 -7.43 8.58 -5.88
N MET A 76 -7.43 8.59 -4.54
CA MET A 76 -7.15 7.42 -3.73
C MET A 76 -8.18 6.30 -3.92
N VAL A 77 -7.71 5.06 -3.77
CA VAL A 77 -8.60 3.91 -3.64
C VAL A 77 -9.04 3.79 -2.20
N GLN A 78 -10.36 3.85 -1.96
CA GLN A 78 -10.93 3.78 -0.60
C GLN A 78 -11.06 2.34 -0.08
N GLN A 79 -11.42 1.39 -0.95
CA GLN A 79 -11.54 -0.01 -0.57
C GLN A 79 -10.19 -0.70 -0.63
N VAL A 80 -9.42 -0.56 0.45
CA VAL A 80 -8.07 -1.13 0.51
C VAL A 80 -8.12 -2.62 0.84
N ILE A 81 -7.41 -3.42 0.06
CA ILE A 81 -7.18 -4.83 0.38
C ILE A 81 -6.09 -4.91 1.46
N TYR A 82 -6.38 -5.62 2.55
CA TYR A 82 -5.47 -5.73 3.69
C TYR A 82 -5.40 -7.16 4.23
N VAL A 83 -4.42 -7.41 5.10
CA VAL A 83 -4.25 -8.63 5.89
C VAL A 83 -4.15 -8.30 7.38
N SER A 84 -4.34 -9.30 8.23
CA SER A 84 -4.06 -9.22 9.67
C SER A 84 -2.61 -9.60 9.96
N PRO A 85 -1.98 -9.08 11.03
CA PRO A 85 -0.66 -9.52 11.50
C PRO A 85 -0.56 -11.04 11.70
N GLU A 86 -1.68 -11.68 12.07
CA GLU A 86 -1.77 -13.10 12.36
C GLU A 86 -2.06 -13.98 11.13
N ASP A 87 -2.42 -13.37 9.99
CA ASP A 87 -2.57 -14.09 8.73
C ASP A 87 -1.24 -14.75 8.34
N ASN A 88 -1.31 -15.90 7.69
CA ASN A 88 -0.10 -16.54 7.13
C ASN A 88 0.24 -15.94 5.75
N LEU A 89 1.48 -16.13 5.32
CA LEU A 89 1.96 -15.57 4.04
C LEU A 89 1.22 -16.12 2.81
N VAL A 90 0.68 -17.34 2.87
CA VAL A 90 -0.14 -17.87 1.77
C VAL A 90 -1.45 -17.08 1.62
N THR A 91 -2.04 -16.62 2.73
CA THR A 91 -3.21 -15.72 2.68
C THR A 91 -2.86 -14.40 1.98
N ALA A 92 -1.70 -13.81 2.31
CA ALA A 92 -1.23 -12.57 1.68
C ALA A 92 -1.03 -12.74 0.16
N VAL A 93 -0.26 -13.76 -0.25
CA VAL A 93 -0.02 -14.06 -1.68
C VAL A 93 -1.33 -14.32 -2.43
N ARG A 94 -2.28 -15.05 -1.81
CA ARG A 94 -3.58 -15.29 -2.43
C ARG A 94 -4.36 -13.99 -2.63
N LYS A 95 -4.38 -13.10 -1.63
CA LYS A 95 -5.04 -11.79 -1.78
C LYS A 95 -4.37 -10.94 -2.87
N MET A 96 -3.04 -10.91 -2.94
CA MET A 96 -2.32 -10.22 -4.03
C MET A 96 -2.73 -10.74 -5.41
N HIS A 97 -2.88 -12.06 -5.55
CA HIS A 97 -3.28 -12.68 -6.82
C HIS A 97 -4.76 -12.49 -7.16
N GLU A 98 -5.65 -12.71 -6.20
CA GLU A 98 -7.11 -12.66 -6.37
C GLU A 98 -7.59 -11.26 -6.72
N TYR A 99 -7.06 -10.24 -6.02
CA TYR A 99 -7.42 -8.85 -6.25
C TYR A 99 -6.55 -8.15 -7.29
N GLY A 100 -5.45 -8.78 -7.73
CA GLY A 100 -4.62 -8.34 -8.85
C GLY A 100 -5.06 -8.91 -10.20
N SER A 101 -6.36 -9.14 -10.42
CA SER A 101 -6.88 -9.72 -11.67
C SER A 101 -7.90 -8.78 -12.36
N ASP A 102 -7.88 -8.81 -13.69
CA ASP A 102 -8.56 -7.99 -14.71
C ASP A 102 -7.87 -6.68 -15.18
N ASP A 103 -7.30 -5.82 -14.33
CA ASP A 103 -6.72 -4.52 -14.77
C ASP A 103 -5.40 -4.07 -14.07
N GLY A 104 -4.81 -4.86 -13.17
CA GLY A 104 -3.58 -4.45 -12.48
C GLY A 104 -2.98 -5.50 -11.53
N ILE A 105 -1.77 -5.27 -11.03
CA ILE A 105 -1.07 -6.18 -10.10
C ILE A 105 -0.99 -5.52 -8.72
N ILE A 106 -1.44 -6.21 -7.68
CA ILE A 106 -1.27 -5.78 -6.29
C ILE A 106 0.00 -6.41 -5.73
N ASN A 107 1.06 -5.60 -5.58
CA ASN A 107 2.36 -6.04 -5.08
C ASN A 107 2.55 -5.84 -3.57
N GLN A 108 1.60 -5.17 -2.90
CA GLN A 108 1.67 -4.92 -1.47
C GLN A 108 0.29 -4.87 -0.85
N LEU A 109 0.21 -5.25 0.42
CA LEU A 109 -1.00 -5.22 1.22
C LEU A 109 -0.75 -4.43 2.49
N LEU A 110 -1.74 -3.63 2.89
CA LEU A 110 -1.74 -3.03 4.22
C LEU A 110 -1.94 -4.13 5.27
N VAL A 111 -1.32 -3.95 6.42
CA VAL A 111 -1.52 -4.82 7.58
C VAL A 111 -2.30 -4.05 8.62
N LEU A 112 -3.52 -4.54 8.92
CA LEU A 112 -4.41 -3.93 9.90
C LEU A 112 -4.58 -4.84 11.11
N ASP A 113 -4.42 -4.28 12.31
CA ASP A 113 -4.79 -4.92 13.58
C ASP A 113 -5.94 -4.14 14.21
N ASN A 114 -7.06 -4.81 14.48
CA ASN A 114 -8.27 -4.15 15.00
C ASN A 114 -8.71 -2.88 14.22
N HIS A 115 -8.47 -2.84 12.90
CA HIS A 115 -8.70 -1.71 11.98
C HIS A 115 -7.67 -0.57 12.06
N GLU A 116 -6.62 -0.71 12.86
CA GLU A 116 -5.50 0.22 12.91
C GLU A 116 -4.41 -0.24 11.95
N LEU A 117 -3.82 0.70 11.22
CA LEU A 117 -2.70 0.43 10.32
C LEU A 117 -1.42 0.20 11.11
N VAL A 118 -0.89 -1.03 11.04
CA VAL A 118 0.31 -1.45 11.82
C VAL A 118 1.50 -1.87 10.95
N GLY A 119 1.31 -1.94 9.64
CA GLY A 119 2.39 -2.30 8.72
C GLY A 119 1.98 -2.37 7.26
N ILE A 120 2.95 -2.69 6.41
CA ILE A 120 2.77 -3.06 5.01
C ILE A 120 3.59 -4.33 4.74
N VAL A 121 3.04 -5.24 3.94
CA VAL A 121 3.77 -6.40 3.43
C VAL A 121 3.75 -6.40 1.91
N SER A 122 4.93 -6.50 1.30
CA SER A 122 5.13 -6.57 -0.15
C SER A 122 5.54 -7.97 -0.61
N ASP A 123 5.45 -8.20 -1.92
CA ASP A 123 6.02 -9.38 -2.58
C ASP A 123 7.53 -9.48 -2.33
N GLY A 124 8.25 -8.36 -2.33
CA GLY A 124 9.66 -8.26 -1.95
C GLY A 124 9.93 -8.77 -0.54
N ASP A 125 9.14 -8.37 0.45
CA ASP A 125 9.28 -8.86 1.84
C ASP A 125 9.07 -10.37 1.92
N ILE A 126 8.06 -10.89 1.19
CA ILE A 126 7.76 -12.32 1.14
C ILE A 126 8.91 -13.09 0.47
N ILE A 127 9.45 -12.60 -0.64
CA ILE A 127 10.58 -13.21 -1.35
C ILE A 127 11.82 -13.23 -0.45
N SER A 128 12.17 -12.10 0.17
CA SER A 128 13.30 -12.02 1.10
C SER A 128 13.16 -12.97 2.29
N SER A 129 11.94 -13.27 2.74
CA SER A 129 11.70 -14.26 3.81
C SER A 129 11.97 -15.72 3.42
N LEU A 130 12.07 -16.02 2.12
CA LEU A 130 12.37 -17.36 1.59
C LEU A 130 13.86 -17.62 1.39
N GLU A 131 14.68 -16.57 1.37
CA GLU A 131 16.13 -16.64 1.20
C GLU A 131 16.88 -16.92 2.52
N VAL A 132 16.15 -17.04 3.63
CA VAL A 132 16.64 -17.24 4.99
C VAL A 132 16.40 -18.65 5.50
#